data_AF-A0A5S4ZXM6-F1
#
_entry.id   AF-A0A5S4ZXM6-F1
#
_cell.length_a   1.000
_cell.length_b   1.000
_cell.length_c   1.000
_cell.angle_alpha   90.00
_cell.angle_beta   90.00
_cell.angle_gamma   90.00
#
_symmetry.space_group_name_H-M   'P 1'
#
loop_
_entity.id
_entity.type
_entity.pdbx_description
1 polymer ?
#
loop_
_entity_poly.entity_id
_entity_poly.type
_entity_poly.pdbx_seq_one_letter_code
_entity_poly.pdbx_strand_id
1 'polypeptide(L)'
;MKYIYKEKYVKYFTGVVHKMSGKLNSLTDVLKKTLFFFESLSVAELAPYVHRKMLVDYTREQVEEKVCLCLEQHKCFESSDGYIWVINLEGKRENDHFYNVLLKKQKPLSLNELSRNGNKRKKSKPVAEQADLISDGRFIQLANGLWGLTEWEVETEHYSLKHLIIKALKIHPTGLSLAQLTDVINNWRHTGQGEILGVLKKFPYFDEIGRGVWCYNAEAKVVYDRIIKRYLEALKRQRERWNRERNKWSRKNTALRKQIDEVSAAHREAAAALALRQSEMGRYEQMTTQMAEKDLLLALRKKEIYRYKEHLQKLEAKANSILYQCRLWVARYKEKEAENQKLQQLLNKSQSSQEILFGKLQQYKERDRENKAKIIEIKENHANRVAELQTEIVELKQKMERLKENTSQEQKIWREEINTLSADLKHAMAEGEKLGHALRLAQQELAKAKDECRVMENYLTHPLVKMMARIVSKFKRSTGQVIS
;
A
#
# COMPACT_ATOMS: atom_id res chain seq x y z
N MET A 1 -33.58 111.36 39.96
CA MET A 1 -32.53 112.38 39.75
C MET A 1 -31.30 111.76 39.04
N LYS A 2 -31.32 111.59 37.70
CA LYS A 2 -30.18 110.98 36.95
C LYS A 2 -29.73 111.78 35.71
N TYR A 3 -30.24 112.99 35.49
CA TYR A 3 -30.06 113.74 34.23
C TYR A 3 -29.17 114.99 34.31
N ILE A 4 -28.77 115.46 35.50
CA ILE A 4 -28.16 116.78 35.67
C ILE A 4 -26.65 116.84 35.34
N TYR A 5 -25.95 115.69 35.28
CA TYR A 5 -24.51 115.66 34.94
C TYR A 5 -24.20 115.41 33.45
N LYS A 6 -25.17 114.97 32.63
CA LYS A 6 -24.93 114.69 31.21
C LYS A 6 -24.75 115.95 30.35
N GLU A 7 -25.45 117.05 30.67
CA GLU A 7 -25.42 118.26 29.83
C GLU A 7 -24.13 119.10 29.94
N LYS A 8 -23.38 119.01 31.06
CA LYS A 8 -22.18 119.86 31.26
C LYS A 8 -20.96 119.43 30.43
N TYR A 9 -20.89 118.19 29.97
CA TYR A 9 -19.76 117.68 29.16
C TYR A 9 -19.99 117.75 27.65
N VAL A 10 -21.24 117.90 27.19
CA VAL A 10 -21.58 118.00 25.75
C VAL A 10 -21.08 119.31 25.13
N LYS A 11 -20.89 120.38 25.92
CA LYS A 11 -20.50 121.72 25.42
C LYS A 11 -19.01 121.91 25.05
N TYR A 12 -18.16 120.90 25.20
CA TYR A 12 -16.73 120.97 24.83
C TYR A 12 -16.36 120.14 23.59
N PHE A 13 -17.30 119.40 22.99
CA PHE A 13 -17.04 118.49 21.87
C PHE A 13 -17.14 119.16 20.48
N THR A 14 -16.56 120.36 20.34
CA THR A 14 -16.31 121.01 19.04
C THR A 14 -14.88 121.57 19.01
N GLY A 15 -13.90 120.72 18.73
CA GLY A 15 -12.50 121.14 18.57
C GLY A 15 -11.48 120.02 18.74
N VAL A 16 -10.84 119.61 17.63
CA VAL A 16 -9.61 118.80 17.56
C VAL A 16 -9.68 117.38 18.15
N VAL A 17 -10.14 116.43 17.34
CA VAL A 17 -9.95 114.99 17.57
C VAL A 17 -8.46 114.65 17.46
N HIS A 18 -7.88 114.11 18.54
CA HIS A 18 -6.46 113.72 18.57
C HIS A 18 -6.30 112.26 18.13
N LYS A 19 -5.75 112.06 16.92
CA LYS A 19 -5.47 110.74 16.34
C LYS A 19 -4.16 110.18 16.93
N MET A 20 -4.25 109.11 17.73
CA MET A 20 -3.05 108.39 18.19
C MET A 20 -2.61 107.35 17.14
N SER A 21 -1.30 107.15 17.00
CA SER A 21 -0.73 106.02 16.24
C SER A 21 -0.05 105.03 17.20
N GLY A 22 -0.46 103.76 17.13
CA GLY A 22 0.08 102.71 17.97
C GLY A 22 -0.86 101.53 18.14
N LYS A 23 -0.31 100.31 18.10
CA LYS A 23 -1.02 99.08 18.44
C LYS A 23 -1.30 99.04 19.95
N LEU A 24 -2.42 98.45 20.35
CA LEU A 24 -2.80 98.30 21.77
C LEU A 24 -2.06 97.14 22.43
N ASN A 25 -1.83 97.24 23.75
CA ASN A 25 -1.04 96.26 24.49
C ASN A 25 -1.86 95.03 24.94
N SER A 26 -3.05 95.24 25.52
CA SER A 26 -3.87 94.16 26.09
C SER A 26 -5.19 93.92 25.34
N LEU A 27 -5.72 92.70 25.47
CA LEU A 27 -7.11 92.36 25.15
C LEU A 27 -8.09 93.30 25.88
N THR A 28 -7.78 93.64 27.13
CA THR A 28 -8.55 94.60 27.94
C THR A 28 -8.64 95.96 27.26
N ASP A 29 -7.53 96.48 26.70
CA ASP A 29 -7.51 97.78 26.02
C ASP A 29 -8.29 97.74 24.69
N VAL A 30 -8.17 96.64 23.94
CA VAL A 30 -8.98 96.41 22.73
C VAL A 30 -10.47 96.42 23.07
N LEU A 31 -10.88 95.73 24.15
CA LEU A 31 -12.27 95.70 24.60
C LEU A 31 -12.75 97.05 25.14
N LYS A 32 -11.98 97.73 26.00
CA LYS A 32 -12.29 99.09 26.50
C LYS A 32 -12.59 100.04 25.35
N LYS A 33 -11.68 100.11 24.37
CA LYS A 33 -11.82 101.00 23.21
C LYS A 33 -12.95 100.60 22.27
N THR A 34 -13.18 99.31 22.06
CA THR A 34 -14.30 98.82 21.23
C THR A 34 -15.65 99.15 21.89
N LEU A 35 -15.76 98.92 23.21
CA LEU A 35 -16.95 99.27 23.98
C LEU A 35 -17.15 100.78 24.13
N PHE A 36 -16.09 101.57 24.30
CA PHE A 36 -16.17 103.03 24.26
C PHE A 36 -16.67 103.53 22.89
N PHE A 37 -16.23 102.91 21.79
CA PHE A 37 -16.65 103.33 20.46
C PHE A 37 -18.14 103.02 20.17
N PHE A 38 -18.67 101.90 20.68
CA PHE A 38 -20.04 101.43 20.40
C PHE A 38 -21.05 101.62 21.55
N GLU A 39 -20.60 102.12 22.71
CA GLU A 39 -21.30 102.25 23.99
C GLU A 39 -21.71 100.91 24.64
N SER A 40 -22.25 99.99 23.85
CA SER A 40 -22.84 98.74 24.34
C SER A 40 -22.77 97.64 23.27
N LEU A 41 -22.16 96.47 23.57
CA LEU A 41 -22.11 95.32 22.65
C LEU A 41 -22.24 93.98 23.37
N SER A 42 -22.64 92.95 22.64
CA SER A 42 -22.59 91.55 23.09
C SER A 42 -21.25 90.86 22.79
N VAL A 43 -20.94 89.78 23.52
CA VAL A 43 -19.70 88.98 23.32
C VAL A 43 -19.55 88.49 21.87
N ALA A 44 -20.65 88.04 21.26
CA ALA A 44 -20.67 87.57 19.86
C ALA A 44 -20.47 88.70 18.82
N GLU A 45 -20.77 89.96 19.17
CA GLU A 45 -20.45 91.14 18.35
C GLU A 45 -19.01 91.62 18.60
N LEU A 46 -18.46 91.44 19.82
CA LEU A 46 -17.09 91.82 20.20
C LEU A 46 -16.02 90.87 19.62
N ALA A 47 -16.26 89.55 19.66
CA ALA A 47 -15.27 88.56 19.27
C ALA A 47 -14.70 88.72 17.84
N PRO A 48 -15.49 89.08 16.80
CA PRO A 48 -14.94 89.40 15.48
C PRO A 48 -13.99 90.61 15.44
N TYR A 49 -14.17 91.61 16.31
CA TYR A 49 -13.27 92.76 16.39
C TYR A 49 -11.98 92.41 17.15
N VAL A 50 -12.09 91.59 18.19
CA VAL A 50 -10.94 91.03 18.89
C VAL A 50 -10.13 90.15 17.95
N HIS A 51 -10.71 89.07 17.41
CA HIS A 51 -10.05 88.08 16.56
C HIS A 51 -9.25 88.68 15.38
N ARG A 52 -9.70 89.81 14.82
CA ARG A 52 -9.00 90.54 13.75
C ARG A 52 -7.78 91.35 14.21
N LYS A 53 -7.74 91.79 15.48
CA LYS A 53 -6.66 92.63 16.03
C LYS A 53 -5.71 91.86 16.94
N MET A 54 -6.20 90.83 17.62
CA MET A 54 -5.50 89.92 18.54
C MET A 54 -6.14 88.53 18.47
N LEU A 55 -5.41 87.46 18.84
CA LEU A 55 -5.94 86.08 18.81
C LEU A 55 -6.40 85.61 17.41
N VAL A 56 -5.63 85.96 16.36
CA VAL A 56 -5.91 85.57 14.96
C VAL A 56 -5.87 84.05 14.78
N ASP A 57 -5.03 83.35 15.52
CA ASP A 57 -4.81 81.89 15.40
C ASP A 57 -5.83 81.02 16.16
N TYR A 58 -6.80 81.64 16.83
CA TYR A 58 -7.80 80.96 17.68
C TYR A 58 -9.09 80.69 16.94
N THR A 59 -9.79 79.60 17.27
CA THR A 59 -11.14 79.38 16.73
C THR A 59 -12.11 80.41 17.32
N ARG A 60 -13.17 80.74 16.56
CA ARG A 60 -14.18 81.72 16.98
C ARG A 60 -14.73 81.46 18.38
N GLU A 61 -14.99 80.18 18.70
CA GLU A 61 -15.53 79.75 20.00
C GLU A 61 -14.54 80.05 21.14
N GLN A 62 -13.25 79.79 20.94
CA GLN A 62 -12.18 80.12 21.90
C GLN A 62 -11.98 81.63 22.07
N VAL A 63 -12.23 82.44 21.03
CA VAL A 63 -12.19 83.90 21.15
C VAL A 63 -13.39 84.42 21.93
N GLU A 64 -14.61 83.91 21.66
CA GLU A 64 -15.81 84.28 22.41
C GLU A 64 -15.67 83.93 23.91
N GLU A 65 -15.11 82.76 24.25
CA GLU A 65 -14.78 82.37 25.62
C GLU A 65 -13.77 83.32 26.29
N LYS A 66 -12.63 83.60 25.65
CA LYS A 66 -11.60 84.51 26.19
C LYS A 66 -12.09 85.95 26.34
N VAL A 67 -12.98 86.41 25.46
CA VAL A 67 -13.62 87.72 25.60
C VAL A 67 -14.56 87.75 26.79
N CYS A 68 -15.39 86.72 27.02
CA CYS A 68 -16.28 86.64 28.19
C CYS A 68 -15.47 86.71 29.50
N LEU A 69 -14.43 85.86 29.62
CA LEU A 69 -13.55 85.83 30.79
C LEU A 69 -12.88 87.18 31.06
N CYS A 70 -12.43 87.89 30.02
CA CYS A 70 -11.81 89.21 30.17
C CYS A 70 -12.81 90.29 30.63
N LEU A 71 -14.05 90.23 30.15
CA LEU A 71 -15.12 91.15 30.55
C LEU A 71 -15.53 90.93 32.02
N GLU A 72 -15.62 89.68 32.46
CA GLU A 72 -15.94 89.32 33.85
C GLU A 72 -14.81 89.64 34.84
N GLN A 73 -13.54 89.53 34.42
CA GLN A 73 -12.38 89.73 35.29
C GLN A 73 -12.09 91.21 35.62
N HIS A 74 -12.47 92.16 34.75
CA HIS A 74 -12.06 93.56 34.88
C HIS A 74 -13.23 94.49 35.26
N LYS A 75 -13.13 95.11 36.44
CA LYS A 75 -14.10 96.07 37.00
C LYS A 75 -14.37 97.34 36.16
N CYS A 76 -13.68 97.54 35.04
CA CYS A 76 -13.99 98.61 34.09
C CYS A 76 -15.16 98.27 33.15
N PHE A 77 -15.63 97.01 33.15
CA PHE A 77 -16.78 96.57 32.36
C PHE A 77 -17.96 96.27 33.26
N GLU A 78 -19.15 96.69 32.82
CA GLU A 78 -20.41 96.46 33.50
C GLU A 78 -21.41 95.81 32.56
N SER A 79 -22.26 94.94 33.08
CA SER A 79 -23.40 94.37 32.37
C SER A 79 -24.60 94.29 33.30
N SER A 80 -25.75 94.80 32.86
CA SER A 80 -27.02 94.66 33.59
C SER A 80 -27.52 93.21 33.56
N ASP A 81 -27.35 92.54 32.43
CA ASP A 81 -28.06 91.29 32.10
C ASP A 81 -27.10 90.16 31.67
N GLY A 82 -25.78 90.34 31.81
CA GLY A 82 -24.71 89.46 31.31
C GLY A 82 -24.55 89.41 29.79
N TYR A 83 -25.56 89.87 29.03
CA TYR A 83 -25.61 89.76 27.56
C TYR A 83 -25.03 90.99 26.83
N ILE A 84 -25.19 92.18 27.40
CA ILE A 84 -24.74 93.47 26.83
C ILE A 84 -23.74 94.09 27.80
N TRP A 85 -22.53 94.36 27.33
CA TRP A 85 -21.45 94.94 28.11
C TRP A 85 -21.25 96.41 27.76
N VAL A 86 -20.95 97.21 28.77
CA VAL A 86 -20.72 98.67 28.73
C VAL A 86 -19.41 98.97 29.48
N ILE A 87 -18.71 100.03 29.11
CA ILE A 87 -17.53 100.50 29.84
C ILE A 87 -17.91 101.53 30.91
N ASN A 88 -17.45 101.34 32.15
CA ASN A 88 -17.59 102.35 33.20
C ASN A 88 -16.51 103.44 33.02
N LEU A 89 -16.96 104.67 32.78
CA LEU A 89 -16.13 105.86 32.56
C LEU A 89 -16.07 106.81 33.78
N GLU A 90 -16.79 106.50 34.87
CA GLU A 90 -16.73 107.31 36.11
C GLU A 90 -15.33 107.23 36.76
N GLY A 91 -14.67 106.07 36.63
CA GLY A 91 -13.27 105.86 36.98
C GLY A 91 -12.97 105.90 38.48
N LYS A 92 -11.69 105.73 38.83
CA LYS A 92 -11.22 105.84 40.22
C LYS A 92 -10.76 107.26 40.52
N ARG A 93 -11.29 107.88 41.59
CA ARG A 93 -10.85 109.22 42.06
C ARG A 93 -9.34 109.33 42.30
N GLU A 94 -8.70 108.22 42.67
CA GLU A 94 -7.25 108.13 42.89
C GLU A 94 -6.44 108.36 41.60
N ASN A 95 -7.02 108.09 40.43
CA ASN A 95 -6.39 108.25 39.12
C ASN A 95 -6.65 109.62 38.46
N ASP A 96 -7.48 110.49 39.06
CA ASP A 96 -7.91 111.75 38.44
C ASP A 96 -6.72 112.71 38.16
N HIS A 97 -5.66 112.62 38.95
CA HIS A 97 -4.41 113.34 38.69
C HIS A 97 -3.76 112.92 37.37
N PHE A 98 -3.72 111.62 37.06
CA PHE A 98 -3.18 111.11 35.79
C PHE A 98 -4.05 111.51 34.61
N TYR A 99 -5.38 111.46 34.77
CA TYR A 99 -6.35 111.94 33.77
C TYR A 99 -6.10 113.41 33.41
N ASN A 100 -6.00 114.28 34.43
CA ASN A 100 -5.74 115.71 34.25
C ASN A 100 -4.38 116.00 33.59
N VAL A 101 -3.34 115.21 33.89
CA VAL A 101 -2.01 115.35 33.25
C VAL A 101 -2.04 114.93 31.78
N LEU A 102 -2.72 113.85 31.43
CA LEU A 102 -2.90 113.44 30.02
C LEU A 102 -3.74 114.45 29.25
N LEU A 103 -4.86 114.92 29.83
CA LEU A 103 -5.74 115.91 29.23
C LEU A 103 -5.02 117.24 28.97
N LYS A 104 -4.16 117.69 29.91
CA LYS A 104 -3.36 118.92 29.76
C LYS A 104 -2.21 118.81 28.77
N LYS A 105 -1.60 117.62 28.63
CA LYS A 105 -0.45 117.39 27.73
C LYS A 105 -0.83 116.92 26.33
N GLN A 106 -2.07 116.46 26.13
CA GLN A 106 -2.66 116.02 24.84
C GLN A 106 -1.80 115.04 24.01
N LYS A 107 -0.99 114.23 24.69
CA LYS A 107 -0.13 113.21 24.09
C LYS A 107 0.00 112.01 25.02
N PRO A 108 0.23 110.79 24.50
CA PRO A 108 0.48 109.62 25.34
C PRO A 108 1.81 109.77 26.08
N LEU A 109 1.85 109.33 27.35
CA LEU A 109 2.98 109.53 28.26
C LEU A 109 3.43 108.21 28.88
N SER A 110 4.72 108.08 29.17
CA SER A 110 5.21 106.95 29.97
C SER A 110 4.76 107.08 31.42
N LEU A 111 4.65 105.95 32.13
CA LEU A 111 4.31 105.93 33.56
C LEU A 111 5.29 106.80 34.40
N ASN A 112 6.57 106.84 33.98
CA ASN A 112 7.61 107.67 34.58
C ASN A 112 7.36 109.18 34.40
N GLU A 113 6.81 109.61 33.26
CA GLU A 113 6.43 111.00 33.00
C GLU A 113 5.12 111.41 33.68
N LEU A 114 4.22 110.44 33.91
CA LEU A 114 2.98 110.62 34.67
C LEU A 114 3.26 110.81 36.17
N SER A 115 4.11 109.96 36.74
CA SER A 115 4.49 110.00 38.16
C SER A 115 5.28 111.26 38.54
N ARG A 116 6.17 111.75 37.64
CA ARG A 116 6.99 112.97 37.87
C ARG A 116 6.21 114.25 38.16
N ASN A 117 4.94 114.33 37.77
CA ASN A 117 4.07 115.48 38.00
C ASN A 117 3.19 115.34 39.26
N GLY A 118 3.26 114.22 39.99
CA GLY A 118 2.49 113.98 41.22
C GLY A 118 3.19 114.46 42.49
N ASN A 119 2.43 115.01 43.44
CA ASN A 119 2.96 115.36 44.77
C ASN A 119 3.49 114.11 45.48
N LYS A 120 4.73 114.17 45.98
CA LYS A 120 5.47 113.06 46.61
C LYS A 120 4.72 112.42 47.80
N ARG A 121 3.86 111.43 47.58
CA ARG A 121 3.30 110.57 48.65
C ARG A 121 3.18 109.11 48.23
N LYS A 122 3.77 108.25 49.09
CA LYS A 122 3.84 106.77 49.06
C LYS A 122 4.65 106.14 47.91
N LYS A 123 5.63 105.31 48.29
CA LYS A 123 6.32 104.36 47.40
C LYS A 123 5.40 103.18 47.10
N SER A 124 4.48 103.31 46.14
CA SER A 124 3.80 102.14 45.59
C SER A 124 4.77 101.34 44.71
N LYS A 125 4.48 100.05 44.49
CA LYS A 125 5.21 99.26 43.49
C LYS A 125 4.67 99.63 42.11
N PRO A 126 5.51 99.84 41.08
CA PRO A 126 5.05 100.26 39.75
C PRO A 126 4.05 99.28 39.11
N VAL A 127 4.11 98.00 39.50
CA VAL A 127 3.16 96.96 39.06
C VAL A 127 1.74 97.18 39.61
N ALA A 128 1.59 97.69 40.83
CA ALA A 128 0.27 97.97 41.42
C ALA A 128 -0.38 99.18 40.75
N GLU A 129 0.38 100.27 40.54
CA GLU A 129 -0.09 101.45 39.81
C GLU A 129 -0.52 101.12 38.38
N GLN A 130 0.22 100.23 37.69
CA GLN A 130 -0.19 99.72 36.38
C GLN A 130 -1.48 98.91 36.44
N ALA A 131 -1.62 97.97 37.39
CA ALA A 131 -2.84 97.18 37.54
C ALA A 131 -4.07 98.06 37.86
N ASP A 132 -3.90 99.10 38.67
CA ASP A 132 -4.97 100.06 38.98
C ASP A 132 -5.39 100.89 37.75
N LEU A 133 -4.44 101.31 36.89
CA LEU A 133 -4.75 101.98 35.62
C LEU A 133 -5.36 101.02 34.58
N ILE A 134 -4.95 99.74 34.52
CA ILE A 134 -5.62 98.71 33.70
C ILE A 134 -7.07 98.53 34.17
N SER A 135 -7.35 98.63 35.47
CA SER A 135 -8.71 98.48 36.02
C SER A 135 -9.63 99.71 35.86
N ASP A 136 -9.12 100.86 35.43
CA ASP A 136 -9.90 102.10 35.24
C ASP A 136 -10.26 102.26 33.75
N GLY A 137 -11.56 102.41 33.45
CA GLY A 137 -12.05 102.46 32.06
C GLY A 137 -11.58 103.66 31.24
N ARG A 138 -11.06 104.72 31.88
CA ARG A 138 -10.61 105.95 31.21
C ARG A 138 -9.23 105.86 30.56
N PHE A 139 -8.44 104.83 30.88
CA PHE A 139 -7.06 104.69 30.39
C PHE A 139 -6.87 103.44 29.53
N ILE A 140 -6.05 103.59 28.49
CA ILE A 140 -5.58 102.51 27.62
C ILE A 140 -4.05 102.49 27.54
N GLN A 141 -3.49 101.29 27.44
CA GLN A 141 -2.05 101.10 27.23
C GLN A 141 -1.72 100.79 25.77
N LEU A 142 -0.76 101.54 25.22
CA LEU A 142 -0.17 101.30 23.90
C LEU A 142 0.97 100.27 24.01
N ALA A 143 1.23 99.53 22.93
CA ALA A 143 2.26 98.49 22.85
C ALA A 143 3.70 99.01 23.03
N ASN A 144 3.91 100.33 22.94
CA ASN A 144 5.18 101.00 23.26
C ASN A 144 5.32 101.38 24.76
N GLY A 145 4.39 100.92 25.61
CA GLY A 145 4.40 101.18 27.05
C GLY A 145 3.89 102.56 27.47
N LEU A 146 3.42 103.38 26.52
CA LEU A 146 2.79 104.67 26.81
C LEU A 146 1.32 104.51 27.19
N TRP A 147 0.83 105.43 28.00
CA TRP A 147 -0.55 105.52 28.46
C TRP A 147 -1.27 106.65 27.73
N GLY A 148 -2.50 106.37 27.28
CA GLY A 148 -3.41 107.36 26.69
C GLY A 148 -4.81 107.26 27.28
N LEU A 149 -5.67 108.21 26.93
CA LEU A 149 -7.09 108.17 27.31
C LEU A 149 -7.87 107.27 26.34
N THR A 150 -8.85 106.52 26.86
CA THR A 150 -9.76 105.67 26.05
C THR A 150 -10.55 106.50 25.03
N GLU A 151 -10.73 107.79 25.30
CA GLU A 151 -11.38 108.79 24.45
C GLU A 151 -10.60 109.16 23.19
N TRP A 152 -9.27 108.91 23.16
CA TRP A 152 -8.43 109.27 22.03
C TRP A 152 -8.56 108.28 20.87
N GLU A 153 -8.86 108.78 19.67
CA GLU A 153 -9.19 107.93 18.53
C GLU A 153 -7.98 107.19 17.96
N VAL A 154 -8.18 105.89 17.70
CA VAL A 154 -7.24 105.02 17.01
C VAL A 154 -8.05 104.08 16.10
N GLU A 155 -7.78 104.07 14.79
CA GLU A 155 -8.24 103.04 13.82
C GLU A 155 -9.76 102.79 13.70
N THR A 156 -10.54 103.83 13.41
CA THR A 156 -11.99 103.76 13.12
C THR A 156 -12.36 102.98 11.85
N GLU A 157 -11.44 102.91 10.88
CA GLU A 157 -11.59 102.26 9.57
C GLU A 157 -11.97 100.76 9.61
N HIS A 158 -11.62 100.07 10.71
CA HIS A 158 -11.77 98.63 10.87
C HIS A 158 -13.20 98.20 11.25
N TYR A 159 -14.05 99.14 11.63
CA TYR A 159 -15.43 98.88 11.98
C TYR A 159 -16.30 98.68 10.74
N SER A 160 -17.29 97.80 10.84
CA SER A 160 -18.22 97.52 9.75
C SER A 160 -19.15 98.71 9.54
N LEU A 161 -19.42 99.07 8.28
CA LEU A 161 -20.21 100.23 7.89
C LEU A 161 -21.57 100.33 8.62
N LYS A 162 -22.28 99.20 8.81
CA LYS A 162 -23.49 99.10 9.66
C LYS A 162 -23.33 99.79 11.02
N HIS A 163 -22.25 99.52 11.75
CA HIS A 163 -22.06 100.03 13.10
C HIS A 163 -21.51 101.47 13.12
N LEU A 164 -20.81 101.90 12.06
CA LEU A 164 -20.47 103.32 11.85
C LEU A 164 -21.74 104.17 11.63
N ILE A 165 -22.66 103.69 10.79
CA ILE A 165 -23.96 104.34 10.55
C ILE A 165 -24.78 104.40 11.84
N ILE A 166 -24.89 103.30 12.61
CA ILE A 166 -25.59 103.31 13.91
C ILE A 166 -24.98 104.35 14.85
N LYS A 167 -23.65 104.51 14.89
CA LYS A 167 -23.01 105.52 15.73
C LYS A 167 -23.36 106.95 15.29
N ALA A 168 -23.23 107.26 14.00
CA ALA A 168 -23.60 108.58 13.47
C ALA A 168 -25.06 108.96 13.79
N LEU A 169 -25.99 108.02 13.58
CA LEU A 169 -27.42 108.23 13.81
C LEU A 169 -27.82 108.22 15.30
N LYS A 170 -27.02 107.61 16.18
CA LYS A 170 -27.15 107.75 17.64
C LYS A 170 -26.72 109.14 18.13
N ILE A 171 -25.62 109.68 17.59
CA ILE A 171 -25.11 111.02 17.94
C ILE A 171 -26.09 112.11 17.47
N HIS A 172 -26.77 111.87 16.33
CA HIS A 172 -27.75 112.78 15.75
C HIS A 172 -29.16 112.14 15.75
N PRO A 173 -29.86 112.12 16.91
CA PRO A 173 -31.17 111.45 17.03
C PRO A 173 -32.29 112.11 16.21
N THR A 174 -32.10 113.34 15.73
CA THR A 174 -32.96 114.03 14.77
C THR A 174 -32.85 113.47 13.34
N GLY A 175 -31.94 112.51 13.12
CA GLY A 175 -31.59 111.97 11.81
C GLY A 175 -30.58 112.83 11.04
N LEU A 176 -30.01 112.24 9.99
CA LEU A 176 -29.06 112.88 9.07
C LEU A 176 -29.46 112.62 7.61
N SER A 177 -29.25 113.60 6.73
CA SER A 177 -29.37 113.36 5.30
C SER A 177 -28.26 112.44 4.79
N LEU A 178 -28.46 111.76 3.66
CA LEU A 178 -27.44 110.86 3.08
C LEU A 178 -26.09 111.56 2.85
N ALA A 179 -26.10 112.84 2.47
CA ALA A 179 -24.88 113.65 2.30
C ALA A 179 -24.18 113.88 3.66
N GLN A 180 -24.90 114.41 4.65
CA GLN A 180 -24.37 114.67 6.00
C GLN A 180 -23.85 113.39 6.67
N LEU A 181 -24.56 112.27 6.51
CA LEU A 181 -24.15 110.97 7.01
C LEU A 181 -22.87 110.47 6.32
N THR A 182 -22.70 110.78 5.04
CA THR A 182 -21.48 110.45 4.28
C THR A 182 -20.30 111.31 4.73
N ASP A 183 -20.49 112.59 5.00
CA ASP A 183 -19.45 113.47 5.53
C ASP A 183 -19.00 113.02 6.93
N VAL A 184 -19.96 112.71 7.82
CA VAL A 184 -19.68 112.19 9.16
C VAL A 184 -18.94 110.85 9.10
N ILE A 185 -19.34 109.93 8.22
CA ILE A 185 -18.68 108.62 8.09
C ILE A 185 -17.32 108.73 7.39
N ASN A 186 -17.14 109.65 6.42
CA ASN A 186 -15.86 109.85 5.74
C ASN A 186 -14.75 110.33 6.68
N ASN A 187 -15.10 111.00 7.78
CA ASN A 187 -14.15 111.32 8.86
C ASN A 187 -13.59 110.07 9.58
N TRP A 188 -14.31 108.94 9.51
CA TRP A 188 -13.95 107.67 10.14
C TRP A 188 -13.46 106.60 9.15
N ARG A 189 -14.01 106.59 7.94
CA ARG A 189 -13.68 105.67 6.86
C ARG A 189 -14.21 106.21 5.53
N HIS A 190 -13.34 106.39 4.55
CA HIS A 190 -13.73 106.71 3.18
C HIS A 190 -14.72 105.66 2.63
N THR A 191 -15.96 106.07 2.37
CA THR A 191 -17.04 105.22 1.86
C THR A 191 -17.95 106.00 0.92
N GLY A 192 -18.47 105.32 -0.11
CA GLY A 192 -19.36 105.95 -1.09
C GLY A 192 -20.81 106.05 -0.60
N GLN A 193 -21.52 107.11 -1.01
CA GLN A 193 -22.94 107.31 -0.69
C GLN A 193 -23.81 106.08 -1.02
N GLY A 194 -23.50 105.36 -2.10
CA GLY A 194 -24.21 104.14 -2.51
C GLY A 194 -24.02 102.95 -1.55
N GLU A 195 -22.84 102.82 -0.92
CA GLU A 195 -22.60 101.76 0.08
C GLU A 195 -23.37 102.03 1.37
N ILE A 196 -23.39 103.29 1.81
CA ILE A 196 -24.16 103.76 2.97
C ILE A 196 -25.65 103.50 2.73
N LEU A 197 -26.19 103.92 1.57
CA LEU A 197 -27.57 103.68 1.18
C LEU A 197 -27.91 102.18 1.09
N GLY A 198 -26.99 101.36 0.57
CA GLY A 198 -27.16 99.91 0.51
C GLY A 198 -27.23 99.24 1.88
N VAL A 199 -26.51 99.76 2.88
CA VAL A 199 -26.61 99.28 4.27
C VAL A 199 -27.89 99.79 4.95
N LEU A 200 -28.27 101.04 4.74
CA LEU A 200 -29.51 101.62 5.27
C LEU A 200 -30.73 100.81 4.80
N LYS A 201 -30.88 100.58 3.49
CA LYS A 201 -31.98 99.79 2.91
C LYS A 201 -31.98 98.31 3.27
N LYS A 202 -30.85 97.75 3.71
CA LYS A 202 -30.71 96.31 4.02
C LYS A 202 -31.25 95.93 5.40
N PHE A 203 -31.35 96.87 6.32
CA PHE A 203 -31.71 96.59 7.71
C PHE A 203 -32.95 97.38 8.15
N PRO A 204 -34.02 96.71 8.63
CA PRO A 204 -35.33 97.33 8.89
C PRO A 204 -35.40 98.11 10.22
N TYR A 205 -34.25 98.58 10.71
CA TYR A 205 -34.14 99.44 11.90
C TYR A 205 -33.46 100.78 11.56
N PHE A 206 -33.24 101.04 10.27
CA PHE A 206 -32.92 102.37 9.76
C PHE A 206 -34.16 102.88 9.03
N ASP A 207 -34.81 103.89 9.58
CA ASP A 207 -36.06 104.43 9.04
C ASP A 207 -35.77 105.78 8.34
N GLU A 208 -36.44 106.07 7.22
CA GLU A 208 -36.32 107.35 6.52
C GLU A 208 -37.45 108.30 6.97
N ILE A 209 -37.11 109.31 7.78
CA ILE A 209 -38.06 110.34 8.25
C ILE A 209 -38.19 111.46 7.19
N GLY A 210 -38.50 111.07 5.96
CA GLY A 210 -38.78 111.97 4.83
C GLY A 210 -37.57 112.75 4.29
N ARG A 211 -37.70 113.20 3.03
CA ARG A 211 -36.69 114.01 2.30
C ARG A 211 -35.24 113.46 2.39
N GLY A 212 -35.05 112.14 2.41
CA GLY A 212 -33.71 111.53 2.47
C GLY A 212 -33.00 111.62 3.83
N VAL A 213 -33.72 111.96 4.91
CA VAL A 213 -33.20 111.97 6.29
C VAL A 213 -33.40 110.60 6.92
N TRP A 214 -32.31 109.96 7.34
CA TRP A 214 -32.32 108.64 7.97
C TRP A 214 -32.16 108.76 9.48
N CYS A 215 -32.87 107.91 10.24
CA CYS A 215 -32.71 107.75 11.68
C CYS A 215 -32.39 106.29 12.03
N TYR A 216 -32.02 106.04 13.30
CA TYR A 216 -31.78 104.71 13.83
C TYR A 216 -32.82 104.37 14.91
N ASN A 217 -33.60 103.32 14.65
CA ASN A 217 -34.67 102.86 15.53
C ASN A 217 -34.16 101.70 16.40
N ALA A 218 -33.83 102.01 17.66
CA ALA A 218 -33.26 101.03 18.59
C ALA A 218 -34.23 99.88 18.92
N GLU A 219 -35.54 100.14 18.97
CA GLU A 219 -36.57 99.13 19.27
C GLU A 219 -36.71 98.15 18.11
N ALA A 220 -36.73 98.65 16.88
CA ALA A 220 -36.74 97.83 15.67
C ALA A 220 -35.52 96.89 15.59
N LYS A 221 -34.32 97.33 16.03
CA LYS A 221 -33.14 96.44 16.10
C LYS A 221 -33.40 95.25 17.04
N VAL A 222 -33.92 95.50 18.24
CA VAL A 222 -34.19 94.44 19.24
C VAL A 222 -35.21 93.43 18.75
N VAL A 223 -36.26 93.88 18.05
CA VAL A 223 -37.27 92.99 17.45
C VAL A 223 -36.66 92.17 16.31
N TYR A 224 -35.88 92.78 15.42
CA TYR A 224 -35.20 92.12 14.31
C TYR A 224 -34.23 91.03 14.78
N ASP A 225 -33.37 91.35 15.75
CA ASP A 225 -32.39 90.40 16.30
C ASP A 225 -33.11 89.20 16.98
N ARG A 226 -34.24 89.45 17.66
CA ARG A 226 -35.09 88.39 18.26
C ARG A 226 -35.73 87.48 17.21
N ILE A 227 -36.21 88.03 16.09
CA ILE A 227 -36.79 87.24 14.99
C ILE A 227 -35.72 86.39 14.31
N ILE A 228 -34.55 86.97 14.02
CA ILE A 228 -33.42 86.23 13.43
C ILE A 228 -32.98 85.08 14.33
N LYS A 229 -32.85 85.31 15.64
CA LYS A 229 -32.48 84.24 16.59
C LYS A 229 -33.45 83.06 16.52
N ARG A 230 -34.77 83.33 16.56
CA ARG A 230 -35.82 82.30 16.44
C ARG A 230 -35.74 81.54 15.11
N TYR A 231 -35.50 82.24 14.01
CA TYR A 231 -35.35 81.63 12.68
C TYR A 231 -34.13 80.72 12.58
N LEU A 232 -32.96 81.17 13.06
CA LEU A 232 -31.74 80.37 13.08
C LEU A 232 -31.86 79.12 13.98
N GLU A 233 -32.52 79.25 15.13
CA GLU A 233 -32.86 78.10 15.99
C GLU A 233 -33.78 77.09 15.29
N ALA A 234 -34.81 77.57 14.57
CA ALA A 234 -35.72 76.71 13.82
C ALA A 234 -34.99 75.93 12.70
N LEU A 235 -34.11 76.60 11.94
CA LEU A 235 -33.25 75.97 10.94
C LEU A 235 -32.29 74.94 11.57
N LYS A 236 -31.70 75.25 12.73
CA LYS A 236 -30.83 74.30 13.47
C LYS A 236 -31.62 73.04 13.86
N ARG A 237 -32.80 73.19 14.46
CA ARG A 237 -33.70 72.06 14.81
C ARG A 237 -34.14 71.24 13.59
N GLN A 238 -34.35 71.88 12.43
CA GLN A 238 -34.67 71.17 11.18
C GLN A 238 -33.48 70.34 10.69
N ARG A 239 -32.28 70.94 10.63
CA ARG A 239 -31.03 70.26 10.24
C ARG A 239 -30.73 69.06 11.14
N GLU A 240 -30.91 69.21 12.46
CA GLU A 240 -30.72 68.14 13.44
C GLU A 240 -31.74 67.00 13.32
N ARG A 241 -33.00 67.30 12.98
CA ARG A 241 -34.01 66.25 12.71
C ARG A 241 -33.64 65.46 11.46
N TRP A 242 -33.33 66.16 10.36
CA TRP A 242 -32.91 65.56 9.10
C TRP A 242 -31.66 64.66 9.26
N ASN A 243 -30.65 65.13 9.99
CA ASN A 243 -29.45 64.33 10.27
C ASN A 243 -29.77 63.09 11.13
N ARG A 244 -30.67 63.19 12.12
CA ARG A 244 -31.12 62.03 12.91
C ARG A 244 -31.85 61.00 12.05
N GLU A 245 -32.75 61.43 11.17
CA GLU A 245 -33.47 60.53 10.25
C GLU A 245 -32.53 59.88 9.24
N ARG A 246 -31.63 60.64 8.61
CA ARG A 246 -30.60 60.11 7.71
C ARG A 246 -29.73 59.07 8.41
N ASN A 247 -29.31 59.31 9.65
CA ASN A 247 -28.52 58.36 10.43
C ASN A 247 -29.33 57.10 10.80
N LYS A 248 -30.63 57.23 11.13
CA LYS A 248 -31.53 56.10 11.39
C LYS A 248 -31.69 55.22 10.14
N TRP A 249 -31.91 55.83 8.97
CA TRP A 249 -32.02 55.13 7.69
C TRP A 249 -30.70 54.49 7.26
N SER A 250 -29.58 55.18 7.42
CA SER A 250 -28.24 54.64 7.17
C SER A 250 -27.99 53.37 8.00
N ARG A 251 -28.24 53.42 9.32
CA ARG A 251 -28.13 52.26 10.22
C ARG A 251 -29.04 51.10 9.79
N LYS A 252 -30.30 51.37 9.44
CA LYS A 252 -31.24 50.34 8.95
C LYS A 252 -30.74 49.70 7.65
N ASN A 253 -30.23 50.49 6.71
CA ASN A 253 -29.68 49.99 5.45
C ASN A 253 -28.41 49.15 5.67
N THR A 254 -27.51 49.56 6.58
CA THR A 254 -26.34 48.73 6.93
C THR A 254 -26.71 47.42 7.62
N ALA A 255 -27.77 47.39 8.43
CA ALA A 255 -28.24 46.15 9.06
C ALA A 255 -28.86 45.19 8.04
N LEU A 256 -29.71 45.69 7.14
CA LEU A 256 -30.31 44.89 6.07
C LEU A 256 -29.27 44.34 5.10
N ARG A 257 -28.22 45.11 4.77
CA ARG A 257 -27.09 44.62 3.95
C ARG A 257 -26.38 43.44 4.62
N LYS A 258 -26.02 43.56 5.90
CA LYS A 258 -25.41 42.44 6.65
C LYS A 258 -26.28 41.18 6.63
N GLN A 259 -27.58 41.31 6.84
CA GLN A 259 -28.51 40.17 6.78
C GLN A 259 -28.55 39.53 5.38
N ILE A 260 -28.50 40.32 4.30
CA ILE A 260 -28.40 39.81 2.93
C ILE A 260 -27.05 39.10 2.71
N ASP A 261 -25.95 39.69 3.19
CA ASP A 261 -24.62 39.11 3.07
C ASP A 261 -24.52 37.76 3.82
N GLU A 262 -25.03 37.70 5.05
CA GLU A 262 -25.14 36.50 5.89
C GLU A 262 -25.99 35.40 5.22
N VAL A 263 -27.18 35.74 4.72
CA VAL A 263 -28.05 34.81 3.99
C VAL A 263 -27.38 34.33 2.68
N SER A 264 -26.66 35.21 1.98
CA SER A 264 -25.91 34.84 0.77
C SER A 264 -24.74 33.90 1.06
N ALA A 265 -24.12 34.00 2.24
CA ALA A 265 -23.05 33.12 2.68
C ALA A 265 -23.62 31.75 3.04
N ALA A 266 -24.69 31.71 3.85
CA ALA A 266 -25.40 30.48 4.20
C ALA A 266 -25.91 29.72 2.96
N HIS A 267 -26.45 30.42 1.95
CA HIS A 267 -26.84 29.77 0.69
C HIS A 267 -25.66 29.22 -0.11
N ARG A 268 -24.51 29.90 -0.13
CA ARG A 268 -23.29 29.41 -0.79
C ARG A 268 -22.71 28.18 -0.07
N GLU A 269 -22.70 28.20 1.26
CA GLU A 269 -22.26 27.06 2.09
C GLU A 269 -23.20 25.87 1.93
N ALA A 270 -24.52 26.08 1.94
CA ALA A 270 -25.50 25.03 1.69
C ALA A 270 -25.37 24.44 0.28
N ALA A 271 -25.15 25.28 -0.75
CA ALA A 271 -24.92 24.83 -2.12
C ALA A 271 -23.61 24.02 -2.25
N ALA A 272 -22.53 24.46 -1.58
CA ALA A 272 -21.26 23.73 -1.55
C ALA A 272 -21.40 22.38 -0.83
N ALA A 273 -22.10 22.33 0.31
CA ALA A 273 -22.38 21.09 1.03
C ALA A 273 -23.22 20.10 0.22
N LEU A 274 -24.23 20.59 -0.52
CA LEU A 274 -25.01 19.76 -1.44
C LEU A 274 -24.17 19.24 -2.61
N ALA A 275 -23.30 20.06 -3.20
CA ALA A 275 -22.40 19.63 -4.27
C ALA A 275 -21.37 18.57 -3.79
N LEU A 276 -20.82 18.74 -2.58
CA LEU A 276 -19.96 17.73 -1.95
C LEU A 276 -20.71 16.42 -1.73
N ARG A 277 -21.90 16.47 -1.12
CA ARG A 277 -22.75 15.29 -0.91
C ARG A 277 -23.10 14.58 -2.23
N GLN A 278 -23.37 15.31 -3.30
CA GLN A 278 -23.65 14.74 -4.62
C GLN A 278 -22.40 14.05 -5.20
N SER A 279 -21.21 14.62 -5.03
CA SER A 279 -19.93 14.00 -5.41
C SER A 279 -19.66 12.72 -4.61
N GLU A 280 -19.89 12.74 -3.30
CA GLU A 280 -19.76 11.56 -2.44
C GLU A 280 -20.75 10.45 -2.82
N MET A 281 -22.01 10.79 -3.10
CA MET A 281 -23.00 9.84 -3.62
C MET A 281 -22.55 9.22 -4.94
N GLY A 282 -22.06 10.02 -5.90
CA GLY A 282 -21.54 9.50 -7.17
C GLY A 282 -20.34 8.57 -6.99
N ARG A 283 -19.45 8.85 -6.03
CA ARG A 283 -18.34 7.95 -5.68
C ARG A 283 -18.83 6.66 -5.01
N TYR A 284 -19.85 6.74 -4.15
CA TYR A 284 -20.47 5.58 -3.51
C TYR A 284 -21.19 4.68 -4.54
N GLU A 285 -21.91 5.27 -5.49
CA GLU A 285 -22.54 4.56 -6.61
C GLU A 285 -21.49 3.84 -7.47
N GLN A 286 -20.39 4.51 -7.83
CA GLN A 286 -19.26 3.89 -8.55
C GLN A 286 -18.60 2.75 -7.78
N MET A 287 -18.42 2.87 -6.46
CA MET A 287 -17.92 1.78 -5.62
C MET A 287 -18.92 0.61 -5.56
N THR A 288 -20.22 0.91 -5.51
CA THR A 288 -21.28 -0.10 -5.48
C THR A 288 -21.35 -0.88 -6.79
N THR A 289 -21.24 -0.21 -7.95
CA THR A 289 -21.17 -0.90 -9.25
C THR A 289 -19.91 -1.75 -9.38
N GLN A 290 -18.74 -1.25 -8.95
CA GLN A 290 -17.51 -2.03 -8.91
C GLN A 290 -17.62 -3.26 -8.00
N MET A 291 -18.24 -3.16 -6.83
CA MET A 291 -18.49 -4.32 -5.97
C MET A 291 -19.39 -5.36 -6.67
N ALA A 292 -20.49 -4.92 -7.29
CA ALA A 292 -21.38 -5.81 -8.04
C ALA A 292 -20.67 -6.52 -9.22
N GLU A 293 -19.77 -5.82 -9.93
CA GLU A 293 -18.92 -6.42 -10.97
C GLU A 293 -17.96 -7.48 -10.39
N LYS A 294 -17.32 -7.20 -9.24
CA LYS A 294 -16.42 -8.16 -8.58
C LYS A 294 -17.19 -9.38 -8.07
N ASP A 295 -18.38 -9.21 -7.49
CA ASP A 295 -19.23 -10.30 -7.05
C ASP A 295 -19.71 -11.17 -8.22
N LEU A 296 -20.04 -10.56 -9.37
CA LEU A 296 -20.35 -11.28 -10.61
C LEU A 296 -19.14 -12.10 -11.09
N LEU A 297 -17.94 -11.52 -11.11
CA LEU A 297 -16.71 -12.23 -11.49
C LEU A 297 -16.38 -13.37 -10.52
N LEU A 298 -16.57 -13.17 -9.21
CA LEU A 298 -16.41 -14.23 -8.20
C LEU A 298 -17.44 -15.35 -8.39
N ALA A 299 -18.70 -15.03 -8.69
CA ALA A 299 -19.74 -16.02 -8.99
C ALA A 299 -19.43 -16.83 -10.26
N LEU A 300 -18.94 -16.17 -11.31
CA LEU A 300 -18.48 -16.82 -12.55
C LEU A 300 -17.28 -17.74 -12.27
N ARG A 301 -16.26 -17.27 -11.54
CA ARG A 301 -15.08 -18.07 -11.20
C ARG A 301 -15.43 -19.26 -10.30
N LYS A 302 -16.36 -19.08 -9.36
CA LYS A 302 -16.91 -20.17 -8.53
C LYS A 302 -17.61 -21.23 -9.39
N LYS A 303 -18.43 -20.82 -10.36
CA LYS A 303 -19.08 -21.73 -11.32
C LYS A 303 -18.07 -22.48 -12.19
N GLU A 304 -17.00 -21.83 -12.60
CA GLU A 304 -15.89 -22.44 -13.35
C GLU A 304 -15.13 -23.48 -12.51
N ILE A 305 -14.81 -23.16 -11.25
CA ILE A 305 -14.19 -24.10 -10.29
C ILE A 305 -15.07 -25.34 -10.09
N TYR A 306 -16.40 -25.19 -9.98
CA TYR A 306 -17.31 -26.34 -9.91
C TYR A 306 -17.26 -27.22 -11.18
N ARG A 307 -17.24 -26.62 -12.38
CA ARG A 307 -17.07 -27.37 -13.64
C ARG A 307 -15.76 -28.15 -13.67
N TYR A 308 -14.64 -27.53 -13.25
CA TYR A 308 -13.35 -28.23 -13.17
C TYR A 308 -13.37 -29.36 -12.13
N LYS A 309 -14.02 -29.15 -10.97
CA LYS A 309 -14.18 -30.17 -9.94
C LYS A 309 -14.98 -31.38 -10.45
N GLU A 310 -16.09 -31.15 -11.15
CA GLU A 310 -16.86 -32.22 -11.81
C GLU A 310 -16.05 -32.95 -12.87
N HIS A 311 -15.23 -32.23 -13.66
CA HIS A 311 -14.38 -32.84 -14.68
C HIS A 311 -13.29 -33.72 -14.05
N LEU A 312 -12.64 -33.24 -12.98
CA LEU A 312 -11.68 -34.02 -12.20
C LEU A 312 -12.34 -35.27 -11.60
N GLN A 313 -13.52 -35.15 -11.01
CA GLN A 313 -14.27 -36.30 -10.47
C GLN A 313 -14.62 -37.34 -11.57
N LYS A 314 -14.96 -36.89 -12.78
CA LYS A 314 -15.17 -37.77 -13.95
C LYS A 314 -13.88 -38.46 -14.41
N LEU A 315 -12.74 -37.77 -14.38
CA LEU A 315 -11.43 -38.37 -14.67
C LEU A 315 -10.99 -39.36 -13.60
N GLU A 316 -11.19 -39.04 -12.33
CA GLU A 316 -10.90 -39.89 -11.18
C GLU A 316 -11.76 -41.17 -11.21
N ALA A 317 -13.06 -41.05 -11.52
CA ALA A 317 -13.93 -42.21 -11.73
C ALA A 317 -13.45 -43.10 -12.90
N LYS A 318 -12.98 -42.51 -14.01
CA LYS A 318 -12.37 -43.25 -15.12
C LYS A 318 -11.07 -43.95 -14.70
N ALA A 319 -10.18 -43.25 -13.98
CA ALA A 319 -8.93 -43.81 -13.48
C ALA A 319 -9.18 -44.96 -12.50
N ASN A 320 -10.14 -44.82 -11.58
CA ASN A 320 -10.56 -45.88 -10.66
C ASN A 320 -11.16 -47.09 -11.40
N SER A 321 -11.94 -46.87 -12.46
CA SER A 321 -12.44 -47.95 -13.33
C SER A 321 -11.30 -48.69 -14.04
N ILE A 322 -10.32 -47.96 -14.61
CA ILE A 322 -9.13 -48.56 -15.23
C ILE A 322 -8.31 -49.35 -14.19
N LEU A 323 -8.04 -48.79 -13.01
CA LEU A 323 -7.34 -49.46 -11.91
C LEU A 323 -8.08 -50.72 -11.45
N TYR A 324 -9.41 -50.71 -11.41
CA TYR A 324 -10.22 -51.89 -11.12
C TYR A 324 -10.04 -52.98 -12.19
N GLN A 325 -10.07 -52.62 -13.47
CA GLN A 325 -9.81 -53.59 -14.56
C GLN A 325 -8.38 -54.13 -14.50
N CYS A 326 -7.37 -53.30 -14.23
CA CYS A 326 -5.99 -53.76 -14.03
C CYS A 326 -5.87 -54.73 -12.85
N ARG A 327 -6.52 -54.45 -11.71
CA ARG A 327 -6.56 -55.36 -10.55
C ARG A 327 -7.23 -56.69 -10.91
N LEU A 328 -8.33 -56.66 -11.66
CA LEU A 328 -9.05 -57.85 -12.12
C LEU A 328 -8.19 -58.69 -13.07
N TRP A 329 -7.46 -58.06 -13.99
CA TRP A 329 -6.51 -58.73 -14.88
C TRP A 329 -5.34 -59.36 -14.11
N VAL A 330 -4.77 -58.66 -13.13
CA VAL A 330 -3.71 -59.23 -12.25
C VAL A 330 -4.25 -60.42 -11.45
N ALA A 331 -5.48 -60.35 -10.94
CA ALA A 331 -6.10 -61.48 -10.24
C ALA A 331 -6.30 -62.69 -11.16
N ARG A 332 -6.87 -62.50 -12.37
CA ARG A 332 -7.01 -63.55 -13.38
C ARG A 332 -5.67 -64.12 -13.84
N TYR A 333 -4.64 -63.29 -13.99
CA TYR A 333 -3.30 -63.74 -14.34
C TYR A 333 -2.72 -64.63 -13.25
N LYS A 334 -2.81 -64.23 -11.97
CA LYS A 334 -2.37 -65.04 -10.83
C LYS A 334 -3.12 -66.35 -10.70
N GLU A 335 -4.42 -66.36 -11.00
CA GLU A 335 -5.24 -67.58 -11.06
C GLU A 335 -4.74 -68.52 -12.17
N LYS A 336 -4.48 -68.00 -13.38
CA LYS A 336 -3.89 -68.78 -14.48
C LYS A 336 -2.45 -69.20 -14.24
N GLU A 337 -1.66 -68.40 -13.54
CA GLU A 337 -0.31 -68.77 -13.09
C GLU A 337 -0.37 -69.93 -12.09
N ALA A 338 -1.30 -69.89 -11.12
CA ALA A 338 -1.53 -70.98 -10.19
C ALA A 338 -2.09 -72.25 -10.87
N GLU A 339 -2.96 -72.12 -11.87
CA GLU A 339 -3.38 -73.25 -12.74
C GLU A 339 -2.17 -73.84 -13.49
N ASN A 340 -1.36 -73.01 -14.14
CA ASN A 340 -0.16 -73.46 -14.85
C ASN A 340 0.84 -74.13 -13.90
N GLN A 341 1.07 -73.60 -12.70
CA GLN A 341 1.91 -74.24 -11.69
C GLN A 341 1.35 -75.61 -11.26
N LYS A 342 0.02 -75.76 -11.09
CA LYS A 342 -0.61 -77.06 -10.84
C LYS A 342 -0.43 -78.02 -12.01
N LEU A 343 -0.60 -77.55 -13.25
CA LEU A 343 -0.37 -78.35 -14.46
C LEU A 343 1.10 -78.78 -14.59
N GLN A 344 2.05 -77.89 -14.31
CA GLN A 344 3.48 -78.19 -14.28
C GLN A 344 3.81 -79.25 -13.22
N GLN A 345 3.22 -79.16 -12.03
CA GLN A 345 3.37 -80.16 -10.97
C GLN A 345 2.76 -81.52 -11.36
N LEU A 346 1.60 -81.53 -12.02
CA LEU A 346 0.98 -82.76 -12.54
C LEU A 346 1.80 -83.37 -13.69
N LEU A 347 2.35 -82.55 -14.58
CA LEU A 347 3.24 -82.97 -15.66
C LEU A 347 4.53 -83.58 -15.09
N ASN A 348 5.19 -82.93 -14.13
CA ASN A 348 6.38 -83.45 -13.46
C ASN A 348 6.09 -84.76 -12.70
N LYS A 349 4.93 -84.89 -12.05
CA LYS A 349 4.47 -86.15 -11.42
C LYS A 349 4.25 -87.25 -12.47
N SER A 350 3.62 -86.91 -13.60
CA SER A 350 3.41 -87.84 -14.71
C SER A 350 4.76 -88.29 -15.30
N GLN A 351 5.65 -87.35 -15.62
CA GLN A 351 6.98 -87.61 -16.16
C GLN A 351 7.83 -88.46 -15.19
N SER A 352 7.92 -88.11 -13.91
CA SER A 352 8.64 -88.93 -12.93
C SER A 352 8.02 -90.34 -12.79
N SER A 353 6.69 -90.48 -12.88
CA SER A 353 6.06 -91.81 -12.93
C SER A 353 6.40 -92.59 -14.20
N GLN A 354 6.52 -91.92 -15.34
CA GLN A 354 6.97 -92.51 -16.61
C GLN A 354 8.45 -92.89 -16.54
N GLU A 355 9.32 -92.06 -15.99
CA GLU A 355 10.74 -92.35 -15.76
C GLU A 355 10.93 -93.55 -14.82
N ILE A 356 10.12 -93.66 -13.76
CA ILE A 356 10.08 -94.86 -12.89
C ILE A 356 9.63 -96.10 -13.68
N LEU A 357 8.62 -95.98 -14.56
CA LEU A 357 8.18 -97.08 -15.42
C LEU A 357 9.23 -97.47 -16.47
N PHE A 358 9.92 -96.49 -17.08
CA PHE A 358 11.05 -96.73 -17.98
C PHE A 358 12.22 -97.38 -17.26
N GLY A 359 12.55 -96.95 -16.04
CA GLY A 359 13.57 -97.57 -15.19
C GLY A 359 13.21 -99.02 -14.85
N LYS A 360 11.96 -99.30 -14.47
CA LYS A 360 11.46 -100.68 -14.28
C LYS A 360 11.54 -101.50 -15.57
N LEU A 361 11.14 -100.94 -16.71
CA LEU A 361 11.19 -101.63 -18.00
C LEU A 361 12.63 -101.90 -18.46
N GLN A 362 13.57 -101.00 -18.16
CA GLN A 362 14.99 -101.22 -18.38
C GLN A 362 15.53 -102.32 -17.45
N GLN A 363 15.16 -102.33 -16.16
CA GLN A 363 15.49 -103.44 -15.25
C GLN A 363 14.92 -104.78 -15.72
N TYR A 364 13.71 -104.82 -16.29
CA TYR A 364 13.16 -106.03 -16.92
C TYR A 364 13.96 -106.45 -18.16
N LYS A 365 14.42 -105.50 -19.00
CA LYS A 365 15.30 -105.79 -20.14
C LYS A 365 16.68 -106.27 -19.71
N GLU A 366 17.26 -105.70 -18.66
CA GLU A 366 18.54 -106.14 -18.08
C GLU A 366 18.40 -107.56 -17.53
N ARG A 367 17.35 -107.86 -16.75
CA ARG A 367 17.04 -109.22 -16.29
C ARG A 367 16.78 -110.21 -17.43
N ASP A 368 16.11 -109.80 -18.50
CA ASP A 368 15.90 -110.65 -19.68
C ASP A 368 17.21 -110.91 -20.44
N ARG A 369 18.12 -109.92 -20.51
CA ARG A 369 19.49 -110.11 -21.00
C ARG A 369 20.31 -111.05 -20.12
N GLU A 370 20.28 -110.86 -18.80
CA GLU A 370 20.94 -111.76 -17.84
C GLU A 370 20.39 -113.19 -17.94
N ASN A 371 19.08 -113.35 -18.05
CA ASN A 371 18.44 -114.67 -18.22
C ASN A 371 18.83 -115.29 -19.58
N LYS A 372 18.90 -114.51 -20.65
CA LYS A 372 19.41 -114.98 -21.95
C LYS A 372 20.88 -115.36 -21.89
N ALA A 373 21.72 -114.59 -21.19
CA ALA A 373 23.13 -114.91 -20.97
C ALA A 373 23.27 -116.22 -20.18
N LYS A 374 22.53 -116.39 -19.08
CA LYS A 374 22.46 -117.66 -18.32
C LYS A 374 21.97 -118.83 -19.16
N ILE A 375 20.97 -118.62 -20.04
CA ILE A 375 20.51 -119.67 -20.96
C ILE A 375 21.59 -120.02 -22.00
N ILE A 376 22.36 -119.05 -22.48
CA ILE A 376 23.50 -119.28 -23.39
C ILE A 376 24.60 -120.04 -22.65
N GLU A 377 24.99 -119.61 -21.45
CA GLU A 377 25.97 -120.28 -20.58
C GLU A 377 25.55 -121.72 -20.25
N ILE A 378 24.28 -121.96 -19.89
CA ILE A 378 23.73 -123.31 -19.68
C ILE A 378 23.76 -124.13 -20.98
N LYS A 379 23.43 -123.53 -22.13
CA LYS A 379 23.54 -124.22 -23.43
C LYS A 379 24.98 -124.54 -23.82
N GLU A 380 25.93 -123.66 -23.51
CA GLU A 380 27.36 -123.84 -23.77
C GLU A 380 27.94 -124.92 -22.85
N ASN A 381 27.59 -124.90 -21.56
CA ASN A 381 27.91 -125.98 -20.61
C ASN A 381 27.30 -127.33 -21.05
N HIS A 382 26.05 -127.35 -21.55
CA HIS A 382 25.47 -128.55 -22.13
C HIS A 382 26.15 -128.97 -23.43
N ALA A 383 26.53 -128.04 -24.31
CA ALA A 383 27.25 -128.34 -25.54
C ALA A 383 28.66 -128.91 -25.26
N ASN A 384 29.37 -128.33 -24.29
CA ASN A 384 30.64 -128.84 -23.77
C ASN A 384 30.46 -130.24 -23.20
N ARG A 385 29.43 -130.47 -22.37
CA ARG A 385 29.16 -131.81 -21.81
C ARG A 385 28.75 -132.83 -22.88
N VAL A 386 28.04 -132.41 -23.93
CA VAL A 386 27.74 -133.25 -25.10
C VAL A 386 29.01 -133.56 -25.89
N ALA A 387 29.91 -132.59 -26.07
CA ALA A 387 31.20 -132.79 -26.72
C ALA A 387 32.10 -133.75 -25.93
N GLU A 388 32.19 -133.60 -24.60
CA GLU A 388 32.88 -134.53 -23.69
C GLU A 388 32.33 -135.96 -23.82
N LEU A 389 31.01 -136.13 -23.76
CA LEU A 389 30.36 -137.43 -23.95
C LEU A 389 30.58 -138.00 -25.36
N GLN A 390 30.66 -137.15 -26.38
CA GLN A 390 30.99 -137.57 -27.74
C GLN A 390 32.46 -137.96 -27.89
N THR A 391 33.40 -137.30 -27.22
CA THR A 391 34.80 -137.75 -27.18
C THR A 391 34.94 -139.06 -26.40
N GLU A 392 34.24 -139.23 -25.27
CA GLU A 392 34.18 -140.52 -24.56
C GLU A 392 33.59 -141.63 -25.45
N ILE A 393 32.50 -141.38 -26.18
CA ILE A 393 31.92 -142.34 -27.13
C ILE A 393 32.90 -142.69 -28.27
N VAL A 394 33.63 -141.71 -28.81
CA VAL A 394 34.64 -141.94 -29.85
C VAL A 394 35.82 -142.75 -29.31
N GLU A 395 36.32 -142.43 -28.11
CA GLU A 395 37.37 -143.22 -27.46
C GLU A 395 36.94 -144.66 -27.18
N LEU A 396 35.72 -144.86 -26.65
CA LEU A 396 35.17 -146.17 -26.37
C LEU A 396 34.96 -146.97 -27.66
N LYS A 397 34.50 -146.32 -28.75
CA LYS A 397 34.43 -146.94 -30.08
C LYS A 397 35.81 -147.32 -30.62
N GLN A 398 36.82 -146.45 -30.50
CA GLN A 398 38.18 -146.79 -30.92
C GLN A 398 38.79 -147.92 -30.09
N LYS A 399 38.54 -147.96 -28.77
CA LYS A 399 38.94 -149.08 -27.90
C LYS A 399 38.25 -150.39 -28.33
N MET A 400 36.96 -150.34 -28.69
CA MET A 400 36.24 -151.50 -29.25
C MET A 400 36.80 -151.96 -30.59
N GLU A 401 37.04 -151.05 -31.54
CA GLU A 401 37.60 -151.37 -32.86
C GLU A 401 38.99 -152.02 -32.73
N ARG A 402 39.88 -151.49 -31.88
CA ARG A 402 41.21 -152.09 -31.62
C ARG A 402 41.12 -153.50 -31.04
N LEU A 403 40.20 -153.75 -30.09
CA LEU A 403 39.96 -155.09 -29.55
C LEU A 403 39.39 -156.05 -30.62
N LYS A 404 38.58 -155.53 -31.54
CA LYS A 404 37.99 -156.29 -32.66
C LYS A 404 39.00 -156.59 -33.77
N GLU A 405 39.95 -155.69 -34.03
CA GLU A 405 41.09 -155.94 -34.91
C GLU A 405 42.07 -156.97 -34.32
N ASN A 406 42.43 -156.84 -33.04
CA ASN A 406 43.31 -157.81 -32.38
C ASN A 406 42.71 -159.23 -32.41
N THR A 407 41.44 -159.39 -32.03
CA THR A 407 40.76 -160.71 -32.08
C THR A 407 40.58 -161.24 -33.51
N SER A 408 40.44 -160.36 -34.51
CA SER A 408 40.47 -160.71 -35.94
C SER A 408 41.84 -161.22 -36.40
N GLN A 409 42.93 -160.59 -35.94
CA GLN A 409 44.30 -161.02 -36.25
C GLN A 409 44.64 -162.35 -35.59
N GLU A 410 44.30 -162.54 -34.31
CA GLU A 410 44.42 -163.83 -33.61
C GLU A 410 43.65 -164.94 -34.36
N GLN A 411 42.40 -164.68 -34.76
CA GLN A 411 41.62 -165.65 -35.55
C GLN A 411 42.24 -165.99 -36.92
N LYS A 412 43.07 -165.13 -37.52
CA LYS A 412 43.79 -165.47 -38.76
C LYS A 412 44.95 -166.42 -38.46
N ILE A 413 45.75 -166.12 -37.44
CA ILE A 413 46.89 -166.95 -37.01
C ILE A 413 46.42 -168.37 -36.70
N TRP A 414 45.37 -168.53 -35.88
CA TRP A 414 44.80 -169.84 -35.56
C TRP A 414 44.28 -170.61 -36.79
N ARG A 415 43.77 -169.93 -37.83
CA ARG A 415 43.33 -170.59 -39.07
C ARG A 415 44.51 -171.03 -39.94
N GLU A 416 45.61 -170.30 -39.92
CA GLU A 416 46.83 -170.64 -40.66
C GLU A 416 47.54 -171.85 -40.02
N GLU A 417 47.60 -171.93 -38.69
CA GLU A 417 48.08 -173.14 -37.97
C GLU A 417 47.18 -174.36 -38.17
N ILE A 418 45.85 -174.22 -38.19
CA ILE A 418 44.94 -175.32 -38.51
C ILE A 418 45.17 -175.84 -39.94
N ASN A 419 45.44 -174.94 -40.90
CA ASN A 419 45.67 -175.32 -42.29
C ASN A 419 47.02 -176.04 -42.50
N THR A 420 48.10 -175.62 -41.83
CA THR A 420 49.40 -176.32 -41.91
C THR A 420 49.32 -177.72 -41.28
N LEU A 421 48.78 -177.84 -40.07
CA LEU A 421 48.56 -179.13 -39.41
C LEU A 421 47.66 -180.08 -40.23
N SER A 422 46.68 -179.53 -40.96
CA SER A 422 45.81 -180.30 -41.86
C SER A 422 46.51 -180.77 -43.14
N ALA A 423 47.58 -180.09 -43.58
CA ALA A 423 48.39 -180.49 -44.73
C ALA A 423 49.34 -181.63 -44.36
N ASP A 424 50.02 -181.52 -43.22
CA ASP A 424 50.95 -182.55 -42.72
C ASP A 424 50.24 -183.89 -42.43
N LEU A 425 49.02 -183.82 -41.88
CA LEU A 425 48.19 -185.02 -41.65
C LEU A 425 47.85 -185.76 -42.97
N LYS A 426 47.62 -185.03 -44.06
CA LYS A 426 47.37 -185.63 -45.38
C LYS A 426 48.61 -186.27 -45.97
N HIS A 427 49.79 -185.69 -45.76
CA HIS A 427 51.05 -186.28 -46.23
C HIS A 427 51.35 -187.60 -45.51
N ALA A 428 51.19 -187.63 -44.17
CA ALA A 428 51.40 -188.82 -43.37
C ALA A 428 50.47 -189.98 -43.73
N MET A 429 49.19 -189.70 -44.03
CA MET A 429 48.25 -190.75 -44.48
C MET A 429 48.63 -191.34 -45.86
N ALA A 430 49.09 -190.51 -46.80
CA ALA A 430 49.48 -190.95 -48.14
C ALA A 430 50.74 -191.85 -48.15
N GLU A 431 51.65 -191.69 -47.18
CA GLU A 431 52.79 -192.59 -47.00
C GLU A 431 52.39 -193.90 -46.30
N GLY A 432 51.44 -193.84 -45.35
CA GLY A 432 50.84 -195.02 -44.72
C GLY A 432 50.17 -195.97 -45.72
N GLU A 433 49.42 -195.44 -46.69
CA GLU A 433 48.76 -196.26 -47.73
C GLU A 433 49.78 -196.97 -48.66
N LYS A 434 50.89 -196.32 -49.01
CA LYS A 434 51.97 -196.92 -49.82
C LYS A 434 52.67 -198.06 -49.08
N LEU A 435 52.96 -197.87 -47.79
CA LEU A 435 53.49 -198.94 -46.92
C LEU A 435 52.53 -200.11 -46.78
N GLY A 436 51.21 -199.84 -46.63
CA GLY A 436 50.18 -200.87 -46.60
C GLY A 436 50.11 -201.70 -47.89
N HIS A 437 50.33 -201.08 -49.05
CA HIS A 437 50.30 -201.79 -50.33
C HIS A 437 51.54 -202.69 -50.55
N ALA A 438 52.72 -202.25 -50.11
CA ALA A 438 53.95 -203.03 -50.13
C ALA A 438 53.89 -204.24 -49.17
N LEU A 439 53.32 -204.06 -47.97
CA LEU A 439 53.14 -205.14 -47.00
C LEU A 439 52.26 -206.29 -47.54
N ARG A 440 51.24 -205.94 -48.35
CA ARG A 440 50.30 -206.92 -48.92
C ARG A 440 50.95 -207.81 -49.98
N LEU A 441 51.85 -207.26 -50.78
CA LEU A 441 52.69 -208.02 -51.74
C LEU A 441 53.64 -208.96 -50.99
N ALA A 442 54.33 -208.48 -49.96
CA ALA A 442 55.22 -209.30 -49.14
C ALA A 442 54.49 -210.45 -48.41
N GLN A 443 53.26 -210.22 -47.93
CA GLN A 443 52.44 -211.26 -47.29
C GLN A 443 51.99 -212.37 -48.24
N GLN A 444 51.77 -212.06 -49.53
CA GLN A 444 51.33 -213.05 -50.51
C GLN A 444 52.47 -213.95 -51.00
N GLU A 445 53.70 -213.43 -51.06
CA GLU A 445 54.90 -214.26 -51.31
C GLU A 445 55.28 -215.11 -50.08
N LEU A 446 55.06 -214.60 -48.86
CA LEU A 446 55.23 -215.38 -47.63
C LEU A 446 54.26 -216.59 -47.55
N ALA A 447 53.10 -216.51 -48.20
CA ALA A 447 52.16 -217.62 -48.29
C ALA A 447 52.67 -218.75 -49.21
N LYS A 448 53.24 -218.41 -50.38
CA LYS A 448 53.92 -219.40 -51.25
C LYS A 448 55.07 -220.10 -50.51
N ALA A 449 55.89 -219.32 -49.78
CA ALA A 449 57.04 -219.85 -49.05
C ALA A 449 56.66 -220.77 -47.86
N LYS A 450 55.42 -220.74 -47.37
CA LYS A 450 54.98 -221.56 -46.22
C LYS A 450 54.53 -222.98 -46.59
N ASP A 451 53.78 -223.17 -47.67
CA ASP A 451 53.36 -224.53 -48.06
C ASP A 451 54.48 -225.31 -48.77
N GLU A 452 55.41 -224.62 -49.46
CA GLU A 452 56.67 -225.23 -49.91
C GLU A 452 57.62 -225.60 -48.74
N CYS A 453 57.36 -225.15 -47.51
CA CYS A 453 58.04 -225.61 -46.30
C CYS A 453 57.30 -226.73 -45.54
N ARG A 454 56.10 -227.16 -46.00
CA ARG A 454 55.45 -228.41 -45.57
C ARG A 454 55.91 -229.64 -46.36
N VAL A 455 56.77 -229.40 -47.35
CA VAL A 455 57.80 -230.33 -47.81
C VAL A 455 58.38 -231.14 -46.64
N MET A 456 58.32 -232.46 -46.79
CA MET A 456 59.22 -233.45 -46.17
C MET A 456 59.22 -233.65 -44.64
N GLU A 457 58.37 -233.01 -43.82
CA GLU A 457 58.42 -233.28 -42.37
C GLU A 457 58.02 -234.71 -41.97
N ASN A 458 57.39 -235.50 -42.87
CA ASN A 458 56.98 -236.90 -42.61
C ASN A 458 57.51 -237.97 -43.57
N TYR A 459 58.53 -237.66 -44.37
CA TYR A 459 59.45 -238.72 -44.76
C TYR A 459 60.27 -239.11 -43.49
N LEU A 460 59.87 -240.20 -42.78
CA LEU A 460 60.71 -241.37 -42.33
C LEU A 460 60.98 -241.64 -40.80
N THR A 461 60.36 -242.68 -40.17
CA THR A 461 60.82 -243.34 -38.89
C THR A 461 60.41 -244.83 -38.69
N HIS A 462 61.24 -245.58 -37.92
CA HIS A 462 61.39 -247.06 -37.68
C HIS A 462 60.57 -247.61 -36.46
N PRO A 463 60.57 -248.91 -36.00
CA PRO A 463 61.40 -250.13 -36.26
C PRO A 463 60.61 -251.45 -36.59
N LEU A 464 61.17 -252.63 -36.95
CA LEU A 464 62.52 -253.22 -36.94
C LEU A 464 63.28 -253.48 -38.28
N VAL A 465 62.93 -253.09 -39.51
CA VAL A 465 62.40 -251.80 -39.99
C VAL A 465 60.96 -251.42 -39.57
N LYS A 466 59.94 -252.30 -39.58
CA LYS A 466 59.82 -253.63 -40.24
C LYS A 466 59.83 -253.53 -41.77
N MET A 467 59.37 -252.38 -42.22
CA MET A 467 59.13 -251.89 -43.57
C MET A 467 59.38 -250.37 -43.53
N MET A 468 58.93 -249.73 -42.44
CA MET A 468 59.33 -248.39 -42.08
C MET A 468 60.86 -248.27 -42.00
N ALA A 469 61.50 -247.15 -42.31
CA ALA A 469 61.14 -246.10 -43.24
C ALA A 469 62.47 -245.34 -43.49
N ARG A 470 63.05 -245.48 -44.69
CA ARG A 470 64.46 -245.14 -45.00
C ARG A 470 64.85 -243.64 -44.98
N ILE A 471 65.16 -243.06 -43.81
CA ILE A 471 66.17 -241.98 -43.56
C ILE A 471 65.75 -240.48 -43.66
N VAL A 472 65.30 -239.87 -42.54
CA VAL A 472 64.55 -238.59 -42.36
C VAL A 472 65.16 -237.27 -42.90
N SER A 473 64.29 -236.25 -42.94
CA SER A 473 64.33 -234.94 -43.62
C SER A 473 65.26 -233.81 -43.10
N LYS A 474 65.42 -232.77 -43.94
CA LYS A 474 66.39 -231.66 -43.79
C LYS A 474 65.88 -230.47 -42.95
N PHE A 475 66.58 -230.20 -41.83
CA PHE A 475 66.75 -228.86 -41.26
C PHE A 475 67.57 -227.96 -42.23
N LYS A 476 67.36 -226.65 -42.41
CA LYS A 476 66.87 -225.53 -41.56
C LYS A 476 67.88 -224.99 -40.54
N ARG A 477 68.60 -223.90 -40.87
CA ARG A 477 68.86 -222.73 -39.99
C ARG A 477 69.76 -221.66 -40.65
N SER A 478 69.43 -220.38 -40.39
CA SER A 478 70.35 -219.21 -40.29
C SER A 478 71.11 -218.78 -41.57
N THR A 479 71.39 -217.51 -41.86
CA THR A 479 71.17 -216.20 -41.19
C THR A 479 71.23 -215.11 -42.26
N GLY A 480 70.46 -214.02 -42.16
CA GLY A 480 70.48 -212.91 -43.13
C GLY A 480 70.60 -211.54 -42.45
N GLN A 481 71.46 -210.67 -42.97
CA GLN A 481 71.72 -209.32 -42.46
C GLN A 481 70.71 -208.31 -43.02
N VAL A 482 70.52 -207.19 -42.31
CA VAL A 482 69.73 -206.03 -42.74
C VAL A 482 70.68 -204.83 -42.93
N ILE A 483 70.40 -204.04 -43.97
CA ILE A 483 71.04 -202.77 -44.35
C ILE A 483 69.94 -201.70 -44.38
N SER A 484 70.36 -200.44 -44.17
CA SER A 484 69.59 -199.18 -44.05
C SER A 484 68.71 -199.06 -42.79
#